data_AF-A0A4C1UEW7-F1
#
_entry.id   AF-A0A4C1UEW7-F1
#
_cell.length_a   1.000
_cell.length_b   1.000
_cell.length_c   1.000
_cell.angle_alpha   90.00
_cell.angle_beta   90.00
_cell.angle_gamma   90.00
#
_symmetry.space_group_name_H-M   'P 1'
#
loop_
_entity.id
_entity.type
_entity.pdbx_description
1 polymer ?
#
loop_
_entity_poly.entity_id
_entity_poly.type
_entity_poly.pdbx_seq_one_letter_code
_entity_poly.pdbx_strand_id
1 'polypeptide(L)'
;MSESTLADAIVLAIKTASKETSKIVNEPSKTLADLPSFCGNVSEWIAFRSVYNDTSGLFSNVQNVARIRKALSGEARETCEALIYTETDPLQIMRVLERRFGRPDAIIKQELNKLRRMTPMNGGMGNISSFANKVNNCVAAIRTLNKLSYLSAPEMTDEIVDKFNDILKFKWCEYKDSQNSDEPELVMLSTF
;
A
#
# COMPACT_ATOMS: atom_id res chain seq x y z
N MET A 1 49.78 44.01 -14.64
CA MET A 1 49.79 42.81 -13.77
C MET A 1 48.54 42.87 -12.87
N SER A 2 47.37 43.16 -13.44
CA SER A 2 46.37 42.26 -14.06
C SER A 2 45.39 41.66 -13.03
N GLU A 3 44.40 42.48 -12.64
CA GLU A 3 43.19 42.08 -11.90
C GLU A 3 42.44 40.89 -12.53
N SER A 4 42.67 40.63 -13.83
CA SER A 4 42.16 39.46 -14.57
C SER A 4 42.46 38.13 -13.87
N THR A 5 43.63 37.99 -13.26
CA THR A 5 44.06 36.71 -12.69
C THR A 5 43.27 36.34 -11.43
N LEU A 6 42.83 37.34 -10.65
CA LEU A 6 42.03 37.11 -9.44
C LEU A 6 40.58 36.75 -9.79
N ALA A 7 40.00 37.43 -10.79
CA ALA A 7 38.66 37.14 -11.26
C ALA A 7 38.55 35.71 -11.82
N ASP A 8 39.54 35.28 -12.61
CA ASP A 8 39.59 33.93 -13.18
C ASP A 8 39.74 32.85 -12.09
N ALA A 9 40.53 33.12 -11.05
CA ALA A 9 40.70 32.22 -9.92
C ALA A 9 39.40 32.06 -9.11
N ILE A 10 38.64 33.14 -8.92
CA ILE A 10 37.34 33.12 -8.22
C ILE A 10 36.31 32.33 -9.04
N VAL A 11 36.24 32.54 -10.35
CA VAL A 11 35.31 31.80 -11.22
C VAL A 11 35.66 30.31 -11.26
N LEU A 12 36.94 29.95 -11.28
CA LEU A 12 37.38 28.57 -11.23
C LEU A 12 36.99 27.92 -9.88
N ALA A 13 37.22 28.62 -8.77
CA ALA A 13 36.86 28.17 -7.42
C ALA A 13 35.34 27.96 -7.25
N ILE A 14 34.53 28.85 -7.81
CA ILE A 14 33.05 28.73 -7.80
C ILE A 14 32.61 27.53 -8.66
N LYS A 15 33.25 27.29 -9.82
CA LYS A 15 32.95 26.14 -10.67
C LYS A 15 33.36 24.82 -10.03
N THR A 16 34.51 24.76 -9.34
CA THR A 16 34.94 23.56 -8.60
C THR A 16 34.07 23.33 -7.38
N ALA A 17 33.73 24.37 -6.62
CA ALA A 17 32.82 24.28 -5.48
C ALA A 17 31.40 23.88 -5.89
N SER A 18 30.90 24.35 -7.05
CA SER A 18 29.60 23.93 -7.61
C SER A 18 29.62 22.46 -8.06
N LYS A 19 30.76 21.98 -8.59
CA LYS A 19 30.96 20.55 -8.93
C LYS A 19 31.06 19.67 -7.68
N GLU A 20 31.63 20.17 -6.59
CA GLU A 20 31.75 19.47 -5.31
C GLU A 20 30.44 19.49 -4.50
N THR A 21 29.67 20.58 -4.55
CA THR A 21 28.33 20.65 -3.91
C THR A 21 27.28 19.80 -4.63
N SER A 22 27.48 19.45 -5.90
CA SER A 22 26.68 18.41 -6.58
C SER A 22 27.01 16.97 -6.15
N LYS A 23 28.01 16.77 -5.27
CA LYS A 23 28.35 15.46 -4.67
C LYS A 23 27.92 15.29 -3.22
N ILE A 24 27.10 16.20 -2.68
CA ILE A 24 26.21 15.82 -1.58
C ILE A 24 25.10 14.99 -2.22
N VAL A 25 25.44 13.74 -2.54
CA VAL A 25 24.44 12.69 -2.72
C VAL A 25 23.65 12.73 -1.43
N ASN A 26 22.42 13.22 -1.53
CA ASN A 26 21.42 13.09 -0.50
C ASN A 26 21.13 11.59 -0.42
N GLU A 27 22.02 10.84 0.23
CA GLU A 27 21.96 9.39 0.33
C GLU A 27 20.68 9.11 1.12
N PRO A 28 19.63 8.56 0.48
CA PRO A 28 18.41 8.28 1.20
C PRO A 28 18.78 7.31 2.33
N SER A 29 18.43 7.66 3.57
CA SER A 29 18.67 6.81 4.73
C SER A 29 18.32 5.35 4.39
N LYS A 30 19.15 4.39 4.79
CA LYS A 30 19.01 2.95 4.46
C LYS A 30 17.60 2.39 4.70
N THR A 31 16.84 2.96 5.64
CA THR A 31 15.46 2.61 5.96
C THR A 31 14.38 3.20 5.03
N LEU A 32 14.66 4.31 4.33
CA LEU A 32 13.79 4.88 3.29
C LEU A 32 13.95 4.17 1.93
N ALA A 33 14.97 3.33 1.79
CA ALA A 33 15.35 2.73 0.53
C ALA A 33 14.76 1.33 0.27
N ASP A 34 14.29 0.61 1.28
CA ASP A 34 13.81 -0.77 1.09
C ASP A 34 12.32 -0.81 0.72
N LEU A 35 11.98 -1.65 -0.26
CA LEU A 35 10.58 -1.97 -0.56
C LEU A 35 10.05 -2.95 0.50
N PRO A 36 8.74 -2.88 0.84
CA PRO A 36 8.15 -3.88 1.73
C PRO A 36 8.26 -5.26 1.09
N SER A 37 8.42 -6.30 1.92
CA SER A 37 8.42 -7.68 1.43
C SER A 37 7.11 -7.98 0.71
N PHE A 38 7.19 -8.68 -0.42
CA PHE A 38 6.03 -9.08 -1.21
C PHE A 38 6.14 -10.54 -1.62
N CYS A 39 5.27 -11.37 -1.05
CA CYS A 39 5.28 -12.82 -1.25
C CYS A 39 4.30 -13.31 -2.32
N GLY A 40 3.48 -12.40 -2.88
CA GLY A 40 2.40 -12.72 -3.82
C GLY A 40 0.99 -12.61 -3.23
N ASN A 41 0.86 -12.24 -1.96
CA ASN A 41 -0.44 -11.98 -1.36
C ASN A 41 -1.05 -10.70 -1.95
N VAL A 42 -2.18 -10.82 -2.66
CA VAL A 42 -2.86 -9.69 -3.31
C VAL A 42 -3.19 -8.53 -2.35
N SER A 43 -3.37 -8.81 -1.06
CA SER A 43 -3.57 -7.78 -0.03
C SER A 43 -2.36 -6.87 0.19
N GLU A 44 -1.16 -7.38 -0.02
CA GLU A 44 0.11 -6.65 0.14
C GLU A 44 0.42 -5.77 -1.07
N TRP A 45 -0.25 -6.04 -2.21
CA TRP A 45 0.04 -5.38 -3.49
C TRP A 45 -0.12 -3.86 -3.41
N ILE A 46 -1.19 -3.36 -2.78
CA ILE A 46 -1.46 -1.91 -2.69
C ILE A 46 -0.30 -1.22 -1.97
N ALA A 47 0.13 -1.76 -0.82
CA ALA A 47 1.22 -1.20 -0.05
C ALA A 47 2.56 -1.27 -0.81
N PHE A 48 2.87 -2.44 -1.40
CA PHE A 48 4.08 -2.62 -2.20
C PHE A 48 4.17 -1.63 -3.36
N ARG A 49 3.08 -1.52 -4.13
CA ARG A 49 3.00 -0.61 -5.29
C ARG A 49 3.10 0.85 -4.87
N SER A 50 2.44 1.25 -3.79
CA SER A 50 2.51 2.63 -3.28
C SER A 50 3.94 3.02 -2.95
N VAL A 51 4.62 2.22 -2.10
CA VAL A 51 6.00 2.50 -1.68
C VAL A 51 6.96 2.50 -2.87
N TYR A 52 6.77 1.59 -3.83
CA TYR A 52 7.56 1.61 -5.06
C TYR A 52 7.36 2.92 -5.83
N ASN A 53 6.11 3.33 -6.09
CA ASN A 53 5.82 4.55 -6.85
C ASN A 53 6.41 5.79 -6.16
N ASP A 54 6.21 5.91 -4.84
CA ASP A 54 6.65 7.06 -4.04
C ASP A 54 8.18 7.21 -4.02
N THR A 55 8.91 6.11 -4.09
CA THR A 55 10.37 6.09 -3.96
C THR A 55 11.12 5.85 -5.27
N SER A 56 10.46 5.38 -6.33
CA SER A 56 11.12 4.94 -7.58
C SER A 56 11.98 6.02 -8.23
N GLY A 57 11.55 7.29 -8.17
CA GLY A 57 12.29 8.43 -8.74
C GLY A 57 13.59 8.76 -8.02
N LEU A 58 13.83 8.20 -6.84
CA LEU A 58 15.06 8.38 -6.06
C LEU A 58 16.19 7.42 -6.48
N PHE A 59 15.90 6.45 -7.36
CA PHE A 59 16.82 5.37 -7.71
C PHE A 59 16.92 5.20 -9.22
N SER A 60 18.10 4.78 -9.69
CA SER A 60 18.28 4.32 -11.07
C SER A 60 17.50 3.03 -11.35
N ASN A 61 17.30 2.71 -12.62
CA ASN A 61 16.64 1.48 -13.03
C ASN A 61 17.30 0.22 -12.43
N VAL A 62 18.63 0.15 -12.44
CA VAL A 62 19.39 -0.98 -11.88
C VAL A 62 19.15 -1.11 -10.37
N GLN A 63 19.14 0.02 -9.65
CA GLN A 63 18.84 0.03 -8.22
C GLN A 63 17.38 -0.40 -7.95
N ASN A 64 16.42 0.10 -8.72
CA ASN A 64 15.01 -0.29 -8.60
C ASN A 64 14.79 -1.79 -8.88
N VAL A 65 15.44 -2.36 -9.90
CA VAL A 65 15.40 -3.81 -10.16
C VAL A 65 15.98 -4.59 -8.97
N ALA A 66 17.10 -4.15 -8.41
CA ALA A 66 17.70 -4.79 -7.23
C ALA A 66 16.79 -4.72 -5.99
N ARG A 67 16.15 -3.57 -5.76
CA ARG A 67 15.17 -3.37 -4.67
C ARG A 67 13.96 -4.31 -4.82
N ILE A 68 13.38 -4.39 -6.03
CA ILE A 68 12.29 -5.31 -6.33
C ILE A 68 12.75 -6.76 -6.07
N ARG A 69 13.90 -7.16 -6.64
CA ARG A 69 14.45 -8.51 -6.49
C ARG A 69 14.65 -8.93 -5.02
N LYS A 70 15.08 -8.00 -4.16
CA LYS A 70 15.26 -8.21 -2.72
C LYS A 70 13.92 -8.36 -1.98
N ALA A 71 12.90 -7.62 -2.40
CA ALA A 71 11.60 -7.63 -1.77
C ALA A 71 10.70 -8.81 -2.20
N LEU A 72 10.91 -9.37 -3.40
CA LEU A 72 10.11 -10.50 -3.90
C LEU A 72 10.49 -11.83 -3.25
N SER A 73 9.47 -12.52 -2.75
CA SER A 73 9.52 -13.90 -2.24
C SER A 73 8.31 -14.70 -2.73
N GLY A 74 8.27 -16.01 -2.45
CA GLY A 74 7.12 -16.88 -2.76
C GLY A 74 6.65 -16.82 -4.22
N GLU A 75 5.33 -16.83 -4.40
CA GLU A 75 4.68 -16.82 -5.73
C GLU A 75 5.04 -15.56 -6.54
N ALA A 76 5.25 -14.42 -5.87
CA ALA A 76 5.65 -13.20 -6.56
C ALA A 76 7.05 -13.33 -7.19
N ARG A 77 7.97 -14.00 -6.50
CA ARG A 77 9.31 -14.27 -7.03
C ARG A 77 9.26 -15.25 -8.20
N GLU A 78 8.50 -16.33 -8.07
CA GLU A 78 8.30 -17.32 -9.14
C GLU A 78 7.70 -16.69 -10.41
N THR A 79 6.71 -15.82 -10.24
CA THR A 79 6.06 -15.10 -11.34
C THR A 79 7.04 -14.25 -12.16
N CYS A 80 8.12 -13.76 -11.54
CA CYS A 80 9.12 -12.92 -12.19
C CYS A 80 10.49 -13.60 -12.35
N GLU A 81 10.60 -14.92 -12.15
CA GLU A 81 11.86 -15.64 -11.97
C GLU A 81 12.91 -15.33 -13.04
N ALA A 82 12.56 -15.42 -14.33
CA ALA A 82 13.48 -15.06 -15.42
C ALA A 82 13.63 -13.55 -15.60
N LEU A 83 12.58 -12.78 -15.34
CA LEU A 83 12.52 -11.33 -15.57
C LEU A 83 13.46 -10.57 -14.62
N ILE A 84 13.49 -10.94 -13.34
CA ILE A 84 14.29 -10.24 -12.31
C ILE A 84 15.80 -10.30 -12.56
N TYR A 85 16.29 -11.17 -13.44
CA TYR A 85 17.71 -11.31 -13.78
C TYR A 85 18.08 -10.78 -15.17
N THR A 86 17.11 -10.69 -16.08
CA THR A 86 17.35 -10.34 -17.49
C THR A 86 16.87 -8.93 -17.85
N GLU A 87 15.91 -8.41 -17.09
CA GLU A 87 15.29 -7.13 -17.37
C GLU A 87 16.10 -5.97 -16.78
N THR A 88 16.18 -4.88 -17.55
CA THR A 88 16.84 -3.62 -17.15
C THR A 88 15.84 -2.51 -16.86
N ASP A 89 14.59 -2.64 -17.32
CA ASP A 89 13.50 -1.73 -17.00
C ASP A 89 12.62 -2.26 -15.84
N PRO A 90 12.68 -1.66 -14.63
CA PRO A 90 11.88 -2.13 -13.49
C PRO A 90 10.37 -2.02 -13.74
N LEU A 91 9.91 -1.18 -14.68
CA LEU A 91 8.50 -1.07 -15.01
C LEU A 91 7.94 -2.33 -15.66
N GLN A 92 8.75 -3.11 -16.37
CA GLN A 92 8.29 -4.38 -16.94
C GLN A 92 8.01 -5.41 -15.84
N ILE A 93 8.87 -5.48 -14.82
CA ILE A 93 8.66 -6.33 -13.65
C ILE A 93 7.37 -5.90 -12.92
N MET A 94 7.19 -4.60 -12.69
CA MET A 94 5.98 -4.07 -12.04
C MET A 94 4.70 -4.40 -12.83
N ARG A 95 4.72 -4.34 -14.17
CA ARG A 95 3.56 -4.71 -15.00
C ARG A 95 3.21 -6.19 -14.89
N VAL A 96 4.20 -7.07 -14.82
CA VAL A 96 3.96 -8.52 -14.64
C VAL A 96 3.31 -8.78 -13.29
N LEU A 97 3.84 -8.18 -12.22
CA LEU A 97 3.25 -8.28 -10.88
C LEU A 97 1.84 -7.68 -10.83
N GLU A 98 1.60 -6.54 -11.48
CA GLU A 98 0.28 -5.89 -11.52
C GLU A 98 -0.76 -6.75 -12.24
N ARG A 99 -0.39 -7.40 -13.36
CA ARG A 99 -1.30 -8.30 -14.08
C ARG A 99 -1.73 -9.49 -13.22
N ARG A 100 -0.83 -10.02 -12.39
CA ARG A 100 -1.08 -11.20 -11.57
C ARG A 100 -1.77 -10.87 -10.25
N PHE A 101 -1.27 -9.86 -9.53
CA PHE A 101 -1.67 -9.56 -8.16
C PHE A 101 -2.44 -8.25 -8.00
N GLY A 102 -2.40 -7.38 -9.00
CA GLY A 102 -2.99 -6.04 -8.96
C GLY A 102 -4.43 -5.92 -9.42
N ARG A 103 -5.12 -7.05 -9.66
CA ARG A 103 -6.52 -7.06 -10.11
C ARG A 103 -7.43 -6.52 -8.99
N PRO A 104 -8.11 -5.38 -9.15
CA PRO A 104 -8.91 -4.76 -8.09
C PRO A 104 -9.92 -5.72 -7.45
N ASP A 105 -10.67 -6.45 -8.29
CA ASP A 105 -11.71 -7.36 -7.79
C ASP A 105 -11.12 -8.53 -7.00
N ALA A 106 -9.90 -8.99 -7.33
CA ALA A 106 -9.23 -10.07 -6.59
C ALA A 106 -8.77 -9.59 -5.21
N ILE A 107 -8.21 -8.37 -5.14
CA ILE A 107 -7.78 -7.75 -3.88
C ILE A 107 -8.99 -7.53 -2.97
N ILE A 108 -10.07 -6.95 -3.49
CA ILE A 108 -11.30 -6.71 -2.70
C ILE A 108 -11.89 -8.03 -2.22
N LYS A 109 -12.02 -9.05 -3.09
CA LYS A 109 -12.51 -10.37 -2.67
C LYS A 109 -11.65 -10.99 -1.57
N GLN A 110 -10.34 -10.79 -1.60
CA GLN A 110 -9.45 -11.26 -0.54
C GLN A 110 -9.72 -10.54 0.78
N GLU A 111 -9.87 -9.21 0.78
CA GLU A 111 -10.21 -8.45 2.00
C GLU A 111 -11.59 -8.85 2.54
N LEU A 112 -12.59 -8.98 1.67
CA LEU A 112 -13.92 -9.46 2.02
C LEU A 112 -13.84 -10.86 2.66
N ASN A 113 -13.06 -11.78 2.11
CA ASN A 113 -12.87 -13.11 2.69
C ASN A 113 -12.19 -13.08 4.05
N LYS A 114 -11.31 -12.11 4.34
CA LYS A 114 -10.76 -11.94 5.69
C LYS A 114 -11.83 -11.54 6.69
N LEU A 115 -12.81 -10.72 6.28
CA LEU A 115 -13.96 -10.37 7.11
C LEU A 115 -14.83 -11.60 7.41
N ARG A 116 -15.13 -12.39 6.38
CA ARG A 116 -15.90 -13.64 6.52
C ARG A 116 -15.27 -14.63 7.48
N ARG A 117 -13.94 -14.69 7.52
CA ARG A 117 -13.17 -15.61 8.38
C ARG A 117 -12.96 -15.11 9.80
N MET A 118 -13.48 -13.93 10.16
CA MET A 118 -13.39 -13.44 11.54
C MET A 118 -14.17 -14.34 12.49
N THR A 119 -13.57 -14.66 13.63
CA THR A 119 -14.22 -15.40 14.71
C THR A 119 -15.33 -14.54 15.33
N PRO A 120 -16.53 -15.09 15.58
CA PRO A 120 -17.58 -14.41 16.31
C PRO A 120 -17.13 -13.93 17.69
N MET A 121 -17.69 -12.81 18.15
CA MET A 121 -17.43 -12.23 19.47
C MET A 121 -18.20 -12.99 20.55
N ASN A 122 -17.77 -14.22 20.84
CA ASN A 122 -18.42 -15.03 21.86
C ASN A 122 -18.05 -14.50 23.27
N GLY A 123 -18.98 -13.76 23.88
CA GLY A 123 -19.00 -13.48 25.32
C GLY A 123 -18.03 -12.42 25.86
N GLY A 124 -17.19 -11.78 25.05
CA GLY A 124 -16.24 -10.76 25.51
C GLY A 124 -15.91 -9.67 24.49
N MET A 125 -15.47 -8.50 24.97
CA MET A 125 -15.12 -7.33 24.15
C MET A 125 -13.69 -7.38 23.57
N GLY A 126 -12.90 -8.40 23.89
CA GLY A 126 -11.44 -8.42 23.61
C GLY A 126 -11.05 -8.40 22.12
N ASN A 127 -11.97 -8.71 21.20
CA ASN A 127 -11.72 -8.74 19.76
C ASN A 127 -12.37 -7.59 18.97
N ILE A 128 -13.05 -6.65 19.64
CA ILE A 128 -13.74 -5.52 18.98
C ILE A 128 -12.77 -4.66 18.17
N SER A 129 -11.64 -4.26 18.75
CA SER A 129 -10.65 -3.43 18.04
C SER A 129 -10.07 -4.14 16.81
N SER A 130 -9.85 -5.46 16.90
CA SER A 130 -9.37 -6.26 15.76
C SER A 130 -10.41 -6.29 14.62
N PHE A 131 -11.69 -6.39 14.99
CA PHE A 131 -12.80 -6.37 14.06
C PHE A 131 -12.94 -5.03 13.35
N ALA A 132 -12.99 -3.93 14.12
CA ALA A 132 -13.06 -2.57 13.59
C ALA A 132 -11.90 -2.29 12.63
N ASN A 133 -10.67 -2.67 13.00
CA ASN A 133 -9.50 -2.54 12.14
C ASN A 133 -9.65 -3.31 10.82
N LYS A 134 -10.20 -4.53 10.85
CA LYS A 134 -10.41 -5.33 9.63
C LYS A 134 -11.48 -4.71 8.73
N VAL A 135 -12.59 -4.24 9.29
CA VAL A 135 -13.65 -3.54 8.53
C VAL A 135 -13.09 -2.26 7.89
N ASN A 136 -12.38 -1.45 8.66
CA ASN A 136 -11.71 -0.23 8.19
C ASN A 136 -10.72 -0.51 7.05
N ASN A 137 -9.88 -1.55 7.18
CA ASN A 137 -8.94 -1.93 6.12
C ASN A 137 -9.66 -2.35 4.84
N CYS A 138 -10.79 -3.08 4.94
CA CYS A 138 -11.58 -3.47 3.79
C CYS A 138 -12.22 -2.25 3.09
N VAL A 139 -12.84 -1.34 3.85
CA VAL A 139 -13.42 -0.12 3.30
C VAL A 139 -12.34 0.76 2.65
N ALA A 140 -11.18 0.90 3.30
CA ALA A 140 -10.04 1.62 2.76
C ALA A 140 -9.52 1.00 1.44
N ALA A 141 -9.43 -0.33 1.36
CA ALA A 141 -9.03 -1.02 0.13
C ALA A 141 -10.04 -0.79 -1.01
N ILE A 142 -11.35 -0.88 -0.73
CA ILE A 142 -12.41 -0.63 -1.73
C ILE A 142 -12.35 0.80 -2.27
N ARG A 143 -12.16 1.79 -1.38
CA ARG A 143 -12.00 3.21 -1.75
C ARG A 143 -10.73 3.44 -2.58
N THR A 144 -9.60 2.89 -2.14
CA THR A 144 -8.30 3.02 -2.83
C THR A 144 -8.34 2.43 -4.25
N LEU A 145 -9.09 1.35 -4.44
CA LEU A 145 -9.24 0.69 -5.73
C LEU A 145 -10.39 1.26 -6.58
N ASN A 146 -11.11 2.28 -6.08
CA ASN A 146 -12.23 2.95 -6.73
C ASN A 146 -13.34 1.99 -7.20
N LYS A 147 -13.70 1.01 -6.35
CA LYS A 147 -14.72 -0.01 -6.64
C LYS A 147 -15.89 0.10 -5.65
N LEU A 148 -16.47 1.30 -5.57
CA LEU A 148 -17.45 1.68 -4.54
C LEU A 148 -18.72 0.81 -4.52
N SER A 149 -19.05 0.13 -5.62
CA SER A 149 -20.17 -0.83 -5.67
C SER A 149 -20.06 -1.96 -4.64
N TYR A 150 -18.85 -2.31 -4.19
CA TYR A 150 -18.65 -3.30 -3.13
C TYR A 150 -18.98 -2.79 -1.71
N LEU A 151 -19.11 -1.46 -1.52
CA LEU A 151 -19.52 -0.89 -0.22
C LEU A 151 -21.01 -1.12 0.04
N SER A 152 -21.81 -1.19 -1.02
CA SER A 152 -23.26 -1.39 -0.97
C SER A 152 -23.63 -2.88 -1.00
N ALA A 153 -22.81 -3.76 -0.44
CA ALA A 153 -23.05 -5.20 -0.41
C ALA A 153 -23.75 -5.60 0.90
N PRO A 154 -25.10 -5.64 0.96
CA PRO A 154 -25.84 -5.90 2.20
C PRO A 154 -25.51 -7.27 2.80
N GLU A 155 -25.28 -8.28 1.95
CA GLU A 155 -24.86 -9.63 2.39
C GLU A 155 -23.60 -9.58 3.27
N MET A 156 -22.63 -8.70 2.96
CA MET A 156 -21.42 -8.59 3.76
C MET A 156 -21.70 -7.94 5.12
N THR A 157 -22.59 -6.95 5.17
CA THR A 157 -23.01 -6.34 6.43
C THR A 157 -23.66 -7.37 7.33
N ASP A 158 -24.58 -8.17 6.80
CA ASP A 158 -25.29 -9.22 7.55
C ASP A 158 -24.31 -10.26 8.11
N GLU A 159 -23.38 -10.75 7.27
CA GLU A 159 -22.32 -11.68 7.68
C GLU A 159 -21.41 -11.12 8.80
N ILE A 160 -21.20 -9.80 8.82
CA ILE A 160 -20.41 -9.09 9.83
C ILE A 160 -21.21 -8.95 11.12
N VAL A 161 -22.45 -8.47 11.04
CA VAL A 161 -23.34 -8.27 12.19
C VAL A 161 -23.64 -9.60 12.88
N ASP A 162 -23.75 -10.70 12.14
CA ASP A 162 -23.94 -12.03 12.72
C ASP A 162 -22.81 -12.48 13.65
N LYS A 163 -21.61 -11.91 13.47
CA LYS A 163 -20.44 -12.17 14.32
C LYS A 163 -20.43 -11.33 15.61
N PHE A 164 -21.30 -10.33 15.74
CA PHE A 164 -21.43 -9.54 16.95
C PHE A 164 -22.04 -10.34 18.09
N ASN A 165 -21.70 -9.97 19.32
CA ASN A 165 -22.48 -10.37 20.49
C ASN A 165 -23.82 -9.62 20.51
N ASP A 166 -24.77 -10.11 21.31
CA ASP A 166 -26.12 -9.54 21.37
C ASP A 166 -26.14 -8.05 21.75
N ILE A 167 -25.21 -7.62 22.62
CA ILE A 167 -25.08 -6.21 23.03
C ILE A 167 -24.70 -5.33 21.83
N LEU A 168 -23.75 -5.77 21.02
CA LEU A 168 -23.31 -5.04 19.82
C LEU A 168 -24.36 -5.07 18.72
N LYS A 169 -25.10 -6.18 18.55
CA LYS A 169 -26.24 -6.23 17.62
C LYS A 169 -27.30 -5.20 18.00
N PHE A 170 -27.64 -5.11 19.29
CA PHE A 170 -28.58 -4.12 19.79
C PHE A 170 -28.09 -2.68 19.54
N LYS A 171 -26.85 -2.37 19.91
CA LYS A 171 -26.25 -1.04 19.67
C LYS A 171 -26.13 -0.69 18.19
N TRP A 172 -25.87 -1.68 17.33
CA TRP A 172 -25.82 -1.50 15.89
C TRP A 172 -27.19 -1.10 15.34
N CYS A 173 -28.27 -1.74 15.80
CA CYS A 173 -29.63 -1.34 15.44
C CYS A 173 -29.92 0.10 15.87
N GLU A 174 -29.61 0.47 17.13
CA GLU A 174 -29.80 1.84 17.62
C GLU A 174 -29.01 2.86 16.79
N TYR A 175 -27.75 2.53 16.45
CA TYR A 175 -26.91 3.38 15.62
C TYR A 175 -27.51 3.55 14.22
N LYS A 176 -27.91 2.45 13.56
CA LYS A 176 -28.50 2.49 12.22
C LYS A 176 -29.78 3.33 12.18
N ASP A 177 -30.66 3.17 13.17
CA ASP A 177 -31.91 3.94 13.25
C ASP A 177 -31.68 5.43 13.50
N SER A 178 -30.55 5.79 14.14
CA SER A 178 -30.16 7.19 14.38
C SER A 178 -29.55 7.89 13.15
N GLN A 179 -29.11 7.15 12.15
CA GLN A 179 -28.47 7.69 10.95
C GLN A 179 -29.50 7.88 9.83
N ASN A 180 -29.83 9.13 9.49
CA ASN A 180 -30.69 9.47 8.36
C ASN A 180 -29.95 9.46 7.01
N SER A 181 -29.03 8.52 6.81
CA SER A 181 -28.06 8.55 5.70
C SER A 181 -28.28 7.40 4.72
N ASP A 182 -28.28 7.70 3.42
CA ASP A 182 -28.20 6.70 2.32
C ASP A 182 -26.77 6.11 2.17
N GLU A 183 -25.94 6.23 3.21
CA GLU A 183 -24.56 5.75 3.19
C GLU A 183 -24.51 4.22 3.19
N PRO A 184 -23.60 3.59 2.43
CA PRO A 184 -23.51 2.14 2.43
C PRO A 184 -23.22 1.58 3.82
N GLU A 185 -23.96 0.54 4.22
CA GLU A 185 -23.90 -0.01 5.58
C GLU A 185 -22.50 -0.48 5.99
N LEU A 186 -21.70 -0.98 5.04
CA LEU A 186 -20.32 -1.37 5.31
C LEU A 186 -19.44 -0.16 5.71
N VAL A 187 -19.77 1.03 5.21
CA VAL A 187 -19.12 2.28 5.64
C VAL A 187 -19.62 2.69 7.02
N MET A 188 -20.92 2.60 7.28
CA MET A 188 -21.49 2.87 8.61
C MET A 188 -20.87 1.95 9.68
N LEU A 189 -20.63 0.67 9.37
CA LEU A 189 -19.92 -0.28 10.23
C LEU A 189 -18.46 0.10 10.50
N SER A 190 -17.83 0.84 9.58
CA SER A 190 -16.45 1.30 9.74
C SER A 190 -16.34 2.48 10.73
N THR A 191 -17.46 3.19 10.95
CA THR A 191 -17.57 4.35 11.84
C THR A 191 -18.34 4.08 13.14
N PHE A 192 -18.91 2.89 13.30
CA PHE A 192 -19.57 2.39 14.51
C PHE A 192 -18.56 1.93 15.57
#